data_AF-A0A2V9RIV3-F1
#
_entry.id   AF-A0A2V9RIV3-F1
#
_cell.length_a   1.000
_cell.length_b   1.000
_cell.length_c   1.000
_cell.angle_alpha   90.00
_cell.angle_beta   90.00
_cell.angle_gamma   90.00
#
_symmetry.space_group_name_H-M   'P 1'
#
loop_
_entity.id
_entity.type
_entity.pdbx_description
1 polymer ?
#
loop_
_entity_poly.entity_id
_entity_poly.type
_entity_poly.pdbx_seq_one_letter_code
_entity_poly.pdbx_strand_id
1 'polypeptide(L)' 'MPTASHLPLPYIMSYDLYPLTTLEEKRQFLNQACEEDWIIALEHDPKCEAIRLQKIKQSLDVRETLRI' A
#
# COMPACT_ATOMS: atom_id res chain seq x y z
N MET A 1 3.64 4.34 3.42
CA MET A 1 2.89 3.23 4.08
C MET A 1 3.83 2.56 5.07
N PRO A 2 3.39 1.89 6.16
CA PRO A 2 4.34 1.37 7.17
C PRO A 2 5.24 0.25 6.64
N THR A 3 4.62 -0.85 6.21
CA THR A 3 5.33 -2.02 5.67
C THR A 3 4.58 -2.64 4.50
N ALA A 4 5.25 -3.45 3.69
CA ALA A 4 4.60 -4.16 2.59
C ALA A 4 3.48 -5.09 3.07
N SER A 5 3.60 -5.62 4.30
CA SER A 5 2.54 -6.43 4.92
C SER A 5 1.24 -5.66 5.18
N HIS A 6 1.25 -4.33 5.17
CA HIS A 6 0.04 -3.50 5.30
C HIS A 6 -0.72 -3.33 3.97
N LEU A 7 -0.30 -3.98 2.86
CA LEU A 7 -1.00 -3.89 1.58
C LEU A 7 -2.48 -4.31 1.62
N PRO A 8 -2.89 -5.40 2.33
CA PRO A 8 -4.30 -5.77 2.42
C PRO A 8 -5.14 -4.62 2.98
N LEU A 9 -6.27 -4.31 2.33
CA LEU A 9 -7.09 -3.15 2.70
C LEU A 9 -7.41 -3.09 4.19
N PRO A 10 -7.87 -4.17 4.86
CA PRO A 10 -8.25 -4.12 6.27
C PRO A 10 -7.13 -3.75 7.25
N TYR A 11 -5.86 -3.80 6.81
CA TYR A 11 -4.71 -3.51 7.68
C TYR A 11 -4.46 -2.00 7.70
N ILE A 12 -5.30 -1.31 8.46
CA ILE A 12 -5.23 0.12 8.78
C ILE A 12 -4.77 0.31 10.23
N MET A 13 -4.53 1.55 10.65
CA MET A 13 -3.92 1.84 11.93
C MET A 13 -4.96 1.79 13.05
N SER A 14 -4.54 1.32 14.25
CA SER A 14 -5.46 1.18 15.39
C SER A 14 -5.94 2.51 15.97
N TYR A 15 -5.25 3.60 15.67
CA TYR A 15 -5.57 4.95 16.13
C TYR A 15 -6.37 5.78 15.13
N ASP A 16 -6.77 5.19 13.98
CA ASP A 16 -7.61 5.88 13.00
C ASP A 16 -8.99 6.15 13.61
N LEU A 17 -9.38 7.43 13.66
CA LEU A 17 -10.68 7.85 14.23
C LEU A 17 -11.87 7.44 13.34
N TYR A 18 -11.63 7.27 12.04
CA TYR A 18 -12.65 6.97 11.03
C TYR A 18 -12.20 5.81 10.12
N PRO A 19 -12.18 4.56 10.62
CA PRO A 19 -11.57 3.43 9.93
C PRO A 19 -12.18 3.12 8.56
N LEU A 20 -13.50 3.32 8.40
CA LEU A 20 -14.17 3.12 7.10
C LEU A 20 -13.72 4.16 6.06
N THR A 21 -13.49 5.40 6.48
CA THR A 21 -12.97 6.45 5.63
C THR A 21 -11.53 6.13 5.22
N THR A 22 -10.68 5.76 6.17
CA THR A 22 -9.28 5.36 5.89
C THR A 22 -9.20 4.17 4.94
N LEU A 23 -10.09 3.18 5.08
CA LEU A 23 -10.15 2.04 4.15
C LEU A 23 -10.47 2.47 2.73
N GLU A 24 -11.42 3.39 2.56
CA GLU A 24 -11.83 3.90 1.26
C GLU A 24 -10.72 4.74 0.62
N GLU A 25 -10.09 5.64 1.38
CA GLU A 25 -8.94 6.44 0.94
C GLU A 25 -7.76 5.54 0.53
N LYS A 26 -7.43 4.54 1.35
CA LYS A 26 -6.37 3.56 1.04
C LYS A 26 -6.69 2.79 -0.25
N ARG A 27 -7.94 2.38 -0.44
CA ARG A 27 -8.38 1.70 -1.67
C ARG A 27 -8.18 2.59 -2.89
N GLN A 28 -8.57 3.85 -2.83
CA GLN A 28 -8.39 4.80 -3.92
C GLN A 28 -6.91 5.05 -4.19
N PHE A 29 -6.14 5.36 -3.13
CA PHE A 29 -4.70 5.61 -3.20
C PHE A 29 -3.92 4.44 -3.83
N LEU A 30 -4.15 3.21 -3.38
CA LEU A 30 -3.41 2.05 -3.88
C LEU A 30 -3.78 1.71 -5.34
N ASN A 31 -5.04 1.93 -5.74
CA ASN A 31 -5.42 1.75 -7.14
C ASN A 31 -4.78 2.81 -8.04
N GLN A 32 -4.80 4.08 -7.63
CA GLN A 32 -4.15 5.16 -8.36
C GLN A 32 -2.64 4.92 -8.46
N ALA A 33 -2.00 4.57 -7.35
CA ALA A 33 -0.58 4.24 -7.31
C ALA A 33 -0.21 3.09 -8.27
N CYS A 34 -1.09 2.10 -8.42
CA CYS A 34 -0.90 1.01 -9.36
C CYS A 34 -1.12 1.44 -10.82
N GLU A 35 -2.10 2.30 -11.10
CA GLU A 35 -2.42 2.76 -12.46
C GLU A 35 -1.38 3.74 -13.00
N GLU A 36 -0.80 4.57 -12.12
CA GLU A 36 0.18 5.60 -12.46
C GLU A 36 1.64 5.17 -12.19
N ASP A 37 1.88 3.89 -11.86
CA ASP A 37 3.21 3.31 -11.60
C ASP A 37 4.02 4.06 -10.50
N TRP A 38 3.34 4.49 -9.44
CA TRP A 38 3.96 5.19 -8.33
C TRP A 38 4.92 4.31 -7.53
N ILE A 39 5.94 4.95 -6.97
CA ILE A 39 6.80 4.36 -5.94
C ILE A 39 6.22 4.70 -4.57
N ILE A 40 5.89 3.68 -3.77
CA ILE A 40 5.38 3.85 -2.41
C ILE A 40 6.52 3.59 -1.43
N ALA A 41 6.93 4.63 -0.70
CA ALA A 41 7.91 4.50 0.38
C ALA A 41 7.33 3.79 1.60
N LEU A 42 8.16 2.94 2.21
CA LEU A 42 7.87 2.10 3.37
C LEU A 42 8.79 2.48 4.54
N GLU A 43 8.27 3.24 5.50
CA GLU A 43 9.10 3.85 6.56
C GLU A 43 9.47 2.89 7.70
N HIS A 44 8.79 1.75 7.80
CA HIS A 44 8.94 0.82 8.92
C HIS A 44 9.21 -0.62 8.47
N ASP A 45 9.42 -0.84 7.17
CA ASP A 45 9.69 -2.17 6.62
C ASP A 45 11.19 -2.48 6.70
N PRO A 46 11.60 -3.55 7.41
CA PRO A 46 13.01 -3.86 7.57
C PRO A 46 13.66 -4.51 6.34
N LYS A 47 12.88 -4.88 5.31
CA LYS A 47 13.38 -5.65 4.15
C LYS A 47 13.42 -4.85 2.85
N CYS A 48 12.48 -3.94 2.66
CA CYS A 48 12.34 -3.11 1.47
C CYS A 48 11.93 -1.68 1.83
N GLU A 49 12.54 -0.68 1.23
CA GLU A 49 12.31 0.73 1.58
C GLU A 49 11.22 1.35 0.70
N ALA A 50 10.95 0.76 -0.46
CA ALA A 50 9.82 1.13 -1.29
C ALA A 50 9.31 -0.04 -2.16
N ILE A 51 8.09 0.12 -2.70
CA ILE A 51 7.45 -0.87 -3.59
C ILE A 51 6.73 -0.20 -4.76
N ARG A 52 6.55 -0.93 -5.86
CA ARG A 52 5.53 -0.65 -6.87
C ARG A 52 4.47 -1.75 -6.88
N LEU A 53 3.27 -1.40 -7.33
CA LEU A 53 2.11 -2.30 -7.32
C LEU A 53 1.78 -2.80 -8.73
N GLN A 54 1.09 -3.94 -8.78
CA GLN A 54 0.44 -4.46 -9.98
C GLN A 54 -0.97 -4.96 -9.64
N LYS A 55 -1.87 -4.90 -10.62
CA LYS A 55 -3.20 -5.54 -10.52
C LYS A 55 -3.07 -7.03 -10.84
N ILE A 56 -3.59 -7.87 -9.95
CA ILE A 56 -3.77 -9.31 -10.16
C ILE A 56 -5.24 -9.66 -10.00
N LYS A 57 -5.91 -10.00 -11.11
CA LYS A 57 -7.35 -10.31 -11.14
C LYS A 57 -8.19 -9.17 -10.53
N GLN A 58 -8.61 -9.32 -9.28
CA GLN A 58 -9.46 -8.38 -8.53
C GLN A 58 -8.75 -7.79 -7.31
N SER A 59 -7.44 -8.02 -7.15
CA SER A 59 -6.63 -7.54 -6.03
C SER A 59 -5.36 -6.85 -6.50
N LEU A 60 -4.69 -6.15 -5.59
CA LEU A 60 -3.37 -5.55 -5.80
C LEU A 60 -2.29 -6.44 -5.17
N ASP A 61 -1.14 -6.49 -5.80
CA ASP A 61 0.04 -7.20 -5.30
C ASP A 61 1.31 -6.39 -5.54
N VAL A 62 2.39 -6.75 -4.85
CA VAL A 62 3.70 -6.13 -5.03
C VAL A 62 4.31 -6.62 -6.34
N ARG A 63 4.62 -5.67 -7.24
CA ARG A 63 5.31 -5.94 -8.50
C ARG A 63 6.82 -6.02 -8.30
N GLU A 64 7.36 -5.04 -7.58
CA GLU A 64 8.78 -4.89 -7.33
C GLU A 64 9.03 -4.27 -5.96
N THR A 65 10.19 -4.61 -5.38
CA THR A 65 10.70 -4.04 -4.14
C THR A 65 11.97 -3.26 -4.46
N LEU A 66 12.12 -2.10 -3.83
CA LEU A 66 13.20 -1.15 -4.04
C LEU A 66 13.95 -0.94 -2.73
N ARG A 67 15.26 -0.70 -2.86
CA ARG A 67 16.14 -0.21 -1.80
C ARG A 67 16.77 1.08 -2.32
N ILE A 68 16.56 2.18 -1.60
CA ILE A 68 16.84 3.56 -2.00
C ILE A 68 17.86 4.16 -1.04
#